data_AF-A0A349R3F4-F1
#
_entry.id   AF-A0A349R3F4-F1
#
_cell.length_a   1.000
_cell.length_b   1.000
_cell.length_c   1.000
_cell.angle_alpha   90.00
_cell.angle_beta   90.00
_cell.angle_gamma   90.00
#
_symmetry.space_group_name_H-M   'P 1'
#
loop_
_entity.id
_entity.type
_entity.pdbx_description
1 polymer ?
#
loop_
_entity_poly.entity_id
_entity_poly.type
_entity_poly.pdbx_seq_one_letter_code
_entity_poly.pdbx_strand_id
1 'polypeptide(L)'
;ALAYKEAGELETCYAIATEGLSYSDFEELHFTRADTLSALEFYVRLEQVLQQYFDTYQISLEATLAQQEFTSEEDEEDEETESAIFPPCYRMLMHQIDVEYQLGRTADIQSRAQQLLEFIYKFYIDHPNLDEYHYRDFEASKNGIEHIIYQITEQDNLAQRISYYEQMAKQYPHEAQPQYVLMQLYNEKSNYKAMNRAAQKYLKNKPEFIIDNFDKAKTLYLIIKSHYYLMEFSAGKETFQKHDNWVQSIMEPNDYVLWLKFGIELLAENGAINEVDKYVKVFNGIYAQHDWGYDDDVESVKLAEAHVNYKTGNLKKAHSLLDEVLSYSDHSPLADEYKCTWKKPGFFSGFKF
;
A
#
# COMPACT_ATOMS: atom_id res chain seq x y z
N ALA A 1 27.05 16.14 -6.81
CA ALA A 1 26.52 14.80 -6.47
C ALA A 1 25.00 14.75 -6.65
N LEU A 2 24.22 15.57 -5.93
CA LEU A 2 22.74 15.54 -5.97
C LEU A 2 22.13 15.60 -7.38
N ALA A 3 22.61 16.49 -8.26
CA ALA A 3 22.13 16.56 -9.65
C ALA A 3 22.33 15.23 -10.42
N TYR A 4 23.41 14.49 -10.14
CA TYR A 4 23.63 13.17 -10.75
C TYR A 4 22.71 12.10 -10.14
N LYS A 5 22.41 12.19 -8.84
CA LYS A 5 21.40 11.35 -8.18
C LYS A 5 20.03 11.53 -8.85
N GLU A 6 19.61 12.77 -9.08
CA GLU A 6 18.35 13.10 -9.76
C GLU A 6 18.31 12.64 -11.22
N ALA A 7 19.45 12.65 -11.90
CA ALA A 7 19.58 12.15 -13.27
C ALA A 7 19.68 10.62 -13.37
N GLY A 8 19.73 9.88 -12.25
CA GLY A 8 19.92 8.43 -12.22
C GLY A 8 21.35 7.97 -12.52
N GLU A 9 22.33 8.89 -12.57
CA GLU A 9 23.75 8.57 -12.78
C GLU A 9 24.43 8.20 -11.45
N LEU A 10 24.02 7.08 -10.88
CA LEU A 10 24.37 6.68 -9.51
C LEU A 10 25.89 6.50 -9.31
N GLU A 11 26.61 5.79 -10.19
CA GLU A 11 28.08 5.66 -10.03
C GLU A 11 28.82 7.00 -10.10
N THR A 12 28.39 7.91 -10.99
CA THR A 12 28.93 9.27 -11.06
C THR A 12 28.62 10.04 -9.77
N CYS A 13 27.39 9.91 -9.25
CA CYS A 13 26.99 10.50 -7.97
C CYS A 13 27.91 10.03 -6.83
N TYR A 14 28.15 8.72 -6.73
CA TYR A 14 29.05 8.13 -5.73
C TYR A 14 30.48 8.67 -5.86
N ALA A 15 31.01 8.72 -7.08
CA ALA A 15 32.37 9.21 -7.33
C ALA A 15 32.53 10.67 -6.90
N ILE A 16 31.58 11.54 -7.27
CA ILE A 16 31.59 12.96 -6.91
C ILE A 16 31.42 13.16 -5.40
N ALA A 17 30.55 12.38 -4.74
CA ALA A 17 30.40 12.48 -3.29
C ALA A 17 31.66 12.00 -2.54
N THR A 18 32.32 10.96 -3.05
CA THR A 18 33.60 10.47 -2.51
C THR A 18 34.73 11.49 -2.71
N GLU A 19 34.79 12.14 -3.87
CA GLU A 19 35.74 13.24 -4.10
C GLU A 19 35.45 14.41 -3.15
N GLY A 20 34.18 14.76 -2.96
CA GLY A 20 33.74 15.80 -2.03
C GLY A 20 34.29 15.63 -0.61
N LEU A 21 34.24 14.39 -0.08
CA LEU A 21 34.78 14.05 1.24
C LEU A 21 36.30 14.22 1.36
N SER A 22 37.04 14.25 0.24
CA SER A 22 38.47 14.57 0.28
C SER A 22 38.75 16.06 0.53
N TYR A 23 37.76 16.92 0.30
CA TYR A 23 37.85 18.37 0.48
C TYR A 23 37.26 18.85 1.81
N SER A 24 36.18 18.22 2.28
CA SER A 24 35.52 18.56 3.55
C SER A 24 34.66 17.40 4.03
N ASP A 25 34.63 17.18 5.35
CA ASP A 25 33.84 16.13 5.98
C ASP A 25 32.41 16.61 6.25
N PHE A 26 31.60 16.63 5.20
CA PHE A 26 30.17 16.92 5.28
C PHE A 26 29.38 15.63 5.45
N GLU A 27 28.54 15.56 6.48
CA GLU A 27 27.79 14.35 6.84
C GLU A 27 26.88 13.89 5.70
N GLU A 28 26.28 14.82 4.98
CA GLU A 28 25.37 14.57 3.86
C GLU A 28 26.05 13.87 2.68
N LEU A 29 27.38 14.00 2.55
CA LEU A 29 28.15 13.28 1.54
C LEU A 29 28.29 11.80 1.89
N HIS A 30 28.35 11.45 3.19
CA HIS A 30 28.29 10.06 3.64
C HIS A 30 26.92 9.45 3.34
N PHE A 31 25.83 10.17 3.64
CA PHE A 31 24.47 9.72 3.30
C PHE A 31 24.30 9.52 1.80
N THR A 32 24.80 10.47 1.00
CA THR A 32 24.73 10.37 -0.46
C THR A 32 25.46 9.14 -0.97
N ARG A 33 26.66 8.82 -0.45
CA ARG A 33 27.41 7.61 -0.83
C ARG A 33 26.66 6.34 -0.42
N ALA A 34 26.11 6.30 0.80
CA ALA A 34 25.40 5.15 1.34
C ALA A 34 24.13 4.85 0.52
N ASP A 35 23.26 5.84 0.34
CA ASP A 35 22.05 5.70 -0.48
C ASP A 35 22.35 5.24 -1.90
N THR A 36 23.40 5.81 -2.51
CA THR A 36 23.76 5.51 -3.90
C THR A 36 24.23 4.07 -4.04
N LEU A 37 25.03 3.58 -3.09
CA LEU A 37 25.50 2.19 -3.10
C LEU A 37 24.39 1.19 -2.74
N SER A 38 23.48 1.57 -1.83
CA SER A 38 22.27 0.77 -1.54
C SER A 38 21.40 0.64 -2.78
N ALA A 39 21.12 1.74 -3.50
CA ALA A 39 20.36 1.73 -4.75
C ALA A 39 21.05 0.96 -5.90
N LEU A 40 22.37 0.83 -5.86
CA LEU A 40 23.16 0.00 -6.78
C LEU A 40 23.30 -1.46 -6.31
N GLU A 41 22.77 -1.81 -5.13
CA GLU A 41 22.91 -3.12 -4.48
C GLU A 41 24.39 -3.53 -4.26
N PHE A 42 25.28 -2.55 -4.09
CA PHE A 42 26.71 -2.77 -3.92
C PHE A 42 27.10 -2.91 -2.45
N TYR A 43 26.52 -3.92 -1.79
CA TYR A 43 26.56 -4.10 -0.34
C TYR A 43 27.97 -4.20 0.26
N VAL A 44 28.94 -4.80 -0.43
CA VAL A 44 30.35 -4.85 0.05
C VAL A 44 31.00 -3.46 0.05
N ARG A 45 30.72 -2.63 -0.95
CA ARG A 45 31.18 -1.22 -0.97
C ARG A 45 30.43 -0.40 0.07
N LEU A 46 29.13 -0.67 0.25
CA LEU A 46 28.30 0.01 1.23
C LEU A 46 28.82 -0.25 2.65
N GLU A 47 29.13 -1.51 3.00
CA GLU A 47 29.76 -1.91 4.27
C GLU A 47 30.99 -1.05 4.60
N GLN A 48 31.88 -0.83 3.62
CA GLN A 48 33.09 -0.02 3.79
C GLN A 48 32.79 1.47 4.02
N VAL A 49 31.80 2.02 3.31
CA VAL A 49 31.38 3.42 3.47
C VAL A 49 30.72 3.64 4.84
N LEU A 50 29.90 2.69 5.27
CA LEU A 50 29.26 2.73 6.58
C LEU A 50 30.28 2.65 7.70
N GLN A 51 31.26 1.75 7.61
CA GLN A 51 32.35 1.68 8.59
C GLN A 51 33.10 3.00 8.70
N GLN A 52 33.40 3.63 7.56
CA GLN A 52 34.04 4.96 7.56
C GLN A 52 33.19 6.00 8.29
N TYR A 53 31.88 6.05 8.03
CA TYR A 53 30.97 6.94 8.74
C TYR A 53 30.95 6.68 10.24
N PHE A 54 30.75 5.43 10.66
CA PHE A 54 30.68 5.06 12.08
C PHE A 54 31.99 5.35 12.81
N ASP A 55 33.14 5.12 12.17
CA ASP A 55 34.45 5.47 12.74
C ASP A 55 34.64 7.00 12.86
N THR A 56 34.19 7.78 11.87
CA THR A 56 34.28 9.24 11.91
C THR A 56 33.43 9.82 13.03
N TYR A 57 32.16 9.41 13.14
CA TYR A 57 31.20 9.99 14.08
C TYR A 57 31.13 9.25 15.42
N GLN A 58 31.92 8.20 15.61
CA GLN A 58 31.99 7.38 16.83
C GLN A 58 30.62 6.78 17.22
N ILE A 59 29.85 6.37 16.20
CA ILE A 59 28.52 5.77 16.34
C ILE A 59 28.66 4.26 16.16
N SER A 60 27.91 3.46 16.90
CA SER A 60 27.80 2.02 16.61
C SER A 60 26.38 1.53 16.88
N LEU A 61 25.92 0.58 16.06
CA LEU A 61 24.62 -0.05 16.23
C LEU A 61 24.49 -0.67 17.63
N GLU A 62 25.51 -1.39 18.09
CA GLU A 62 25.50 -2.01 19.41
C GLU A 62 25.36 -0.98 20.55
N ALA A 63 26.06 0.15 20.46
CA ALA A 63 25.94 1.20 21.47
C ALA A 63 24.55 1.87 21.43
N THR A 64 24.02 2.15 20.25
CA THR A 64 22.67 2.71 20.08
C THR A 64 21.61 1.75 20.60
N LEU A 65 21.70 0.46 20.25
CA LEU A 65 20.74 -0.55 20.70
C LEU A 65 20.85 -0.86 22.20
N ALA A 66 22.00 -0.59 22.83
CA ALA A 66 22.18 -0.73 24.27
C ALA A 66 21.58 0.43 25.08
N GLN A 67 21.27 1.58 24.44
CA GLN A 67 20.59 2.69 25.09
C GLN A 67 19.12 2.33 25.34
N GLN A 68 18.55 2.77 26.47
CA GLN A 68 17.13 2.56 26.77
C GLN A 68 16.24 3.61 26.11
N GLU A 69 16.76 4.83 25.91
CA GLU A 69 16.14 5.94 25.18
C GLU A 69 17.23 6.71 24.45
N PHE A 70 16.92 7.24 23.27
CA PHE A 70 17.82 8.12 22.53
C PHE A 70 17.66 9.54 23.09
N THR A 71 18.60 9.98 23.90
CA THR A 71 18.67 11.38 24.36
C THR A 71 19.53 12.15 23.37
N SER A 72 18.92 13.05 22.58
CA SER A 72 19.70 14.10 21.91
C SER A 72 20.39 14.93 23.00
N GLU A 73 21.71 15.11 22.92
CA GLU A 73 22.48 15.88 23.91
C GLU A 73 22.19 17.41 23.87
N GLU A 74 21.08 17.85 23.25
CA GLU A 74 20.72 19.26 23.06
C GLU A 74 19.41 19.66 23.77
N ASP A 75 18.97 18.93 24.79
CA ASP A 75 17.84 19.36 25.66
C ASP A 75 18.33 20.25 26.83
N GLU A 76 19.19 21.23 26.57
CA GLU A 76 19.41 22.35 27.50
C GLU A 76 18.73 23.61 26.95
N GLU A 77 17.53 23.85 27.50
CA GLU A 77 16.89 25.15 27.69
C GLU A 77 17.07 26.19 26.58
N ASP A 78 16.17 26.19 25.58
CA ASP A 78 15.69 27.44 25.00
C ASP A 78 14.20 27.34 24.63
N GLU A 79 13.39 28.22 25.22
CA GLU A 79 11.95 28.40 24.94
C GLU A 79 11.71 29.08 23.56
N GLU A 80 12.43 28.67 22.52
CA GLU A 80 12.12 28.99 21.13
C GLU A 80 11.82 27.70 20.36
N THR A 81 10.71 27.73 19.65
CA THR A 81 10.08 26.64 18.89
C THR A 81 10.94 26.13 17.73
N GLU A 82 12.12 25.56 17.99
CA GLU A 82 12.87 24.82 16.97
C GLU A 82 12.21 23.45 16.76
N SER A 83 12.00 23.09 15.48
CA SER A 83 11.44 21.78 15.15
C SER A 83 12.44 20.70 15.54
N ALA A 84 11.95 19.60 16.11
CA ALA A 84 12.82 18.48 16.44
C ALA A 84 13.53 17.96 15.19
N ILE A 85 14.83 17.66 15.33
CA ILE A 85 15.68 17.17 14.25
C ILE A 85 15.70 15.64 14.29
N PHE A 86 15.28 14.99 13.20
CA PHE A 86 15.39 13.52 13.11
C PHE A 86 16.86 13.08 13.07
N PRO A 87 17.35 12.22 13.99
CA PRO A 87 18.75 11.85 14.07
C PRO A 87 19.24 11.19 12.77
N PRO A 88 20.20 11.82 12.07
CA PRO A 88 20.66 11.32 10.77
C PRO A 88 21.31 9.93 10.86
N CYS A 89 21.84 9.57 12.04
CA CYS A 89 22.46 8.29 12.29
C CYS A 89 21.50 7.10 12.10
N TYR A 90 20.18 7.27 12.31
CA TYR A 90 19.20 6.21 12.08
C TYR A 90 19.18 5.73 10.64
N ARG A 91 19.40 6.62 9.68
CA ARG A 91 19.52 6.28 8.26
C ARG A 91 20.73 5.38 8.01
N MET A 92 21.86 5.68 8.64
CA MET A 92 23.11 4.92 8.48
C MET A 92 23.04 3.56 9.18
N LEU A 93 22.44 3.51 10.36
CA LEU A 93 22.15 2.26 11.07
C LEU A 93 21.18 1.38 10.26
N MET A 94 20.19 1.97 9.59
CA MET A 94 19.30 1.24 8.67
C MET A 94 20.09 0.59 7.53
N HIS A 95 20.98 1.34 6.87
CA HIS A 95 21.85 0.79 5.83
C HIS A 95 22.79 -0.30 6.35
N GLN A 96 23.25 -0.21 7.60
CA GLN A 96 24.06 -1.27 8.22
C GLN A 96 23.26 -2.57 8.36
N ILE A 97 22.02 -2.49 8.85
CA ILE A 97 21.13 -3.66 8.96
C ILE A 97 20.84 -4.25 7.58
N ASP A 98 20.61 -3.42 6.55
CA ASP A 98 20.41 -3.92 5.18
C ASP A 98 21.66 -4.67 4.67
N VAL A 99 22.85 -4.09 4.82
CA VAL A 99 24.11 -4.77 4.45
C VAL A 99 24.27 -6.10 5.19
N GLU A 100 24.05 -6.12 6.50
CA GLU A 100 24.16 -7.34 7.32
C GLU A 100 23.17 -8.42 6.87
N TYR A 101 21.95 -8.02 6.51
CA TYR A 101 20.92 -8.90 5.95
C TYR A 101 21.34 -9.48 4.59
N GLN A 102 21.68 -8.63 3.63
CA GLN A 102 21.95 -9.00 2.24
C GLN A 102 23.25 -9.82 2.09
N LEU A 103 24.25 -9.54 2.93
CA LEU A 103 25.50 -10.30 2.97
C LEU A 103 25.45 -11.51 3.90
N GLY A 104 24.33 -11.77 4.57
CA GLY A 104 24.15 -12.91 5.48
C GLY A 104 25.14 -12.91 6.66
N ARG A 105 25.46 -11.72 7.20
CA ARG A 105 26.51 -11.55 8.23
C ARG A 105 26.09 -11.98 9.62
N THR A 106 24.79 -11.93 9.92
CA THR A 106 24.30 -12.22 11.27
C THR A 106 23.00 -13.03 11.28
N ALA A 107 22.85 -13.87 12.30
CA ALA A 107 21.66 -14.67 12.55
C ALA A 107 20.60 -13.95 13.39
N ASP A 108 20.95 -12.83 14.05
CA ASP A 108 20.06 -12.05 14.92
C ASP A 108 19.42 -10.84 14.21
N ILE A 109 19.52 -10.78 12.88
CA ILE A 109 19.16 -9.60 12.08
C ILE A 109 17.72 -9.14 12.31
N GLN A 110 16.78 -10.07 12.51
CA GLN A 110 15.39 -9.77 12.83
C GLN A 110 15.25 -9.00 14.14
N SER A 111 16.00 -9.40 15.18
CA SER A 111 15.95 -8.73 16.48
C SER A 111 16.57 -7.34 16.40
N ARG A 112 17.69 -7.19 15.68
CA ARG A 112 18.34 -5.89 15.46
C ARG A 112 17.45 -4.92 14.69
N ALA A 113 16.85 -5.38 13.59
CA ALA A 113 15.90 -4.61 12.79
C ALA A 113 14.68 -4.19 13.63
N GLN A 114 14.11 -5.11 14.41
CA GLN A 114 12.99 -4.82 15.29
C GLN A 114 13.33 -3.74 16.32
N GLN A 115 14.46 -3.85 17.01
CA GLN A 115 14.86 -2.86 18.01
C GLN A 115 15.08 -1.48 17.38
N LEU A 116 15.75 -1.40 16.22
CA LEU A 116 15.94 -0.13 15.53
C LEU A 116 14.60 0.49 15.08
N LEU A 117 13.67 -0.32 14.58
CA LEU A 117 12.33 0.15 14.22
C LEU A 117 11.60 0.76 15.43
N GLU A 118 11.67 0.09 16.59
CA GLU A 118 11.04 0.55 17.81
C GLU A 118 11.62 1.88 18.31
N PHE A 119 12.94 2.09 18.17
CA PHE A 119 13.56 3.39 18.44
C PHE A 119 13.08 4.48 17.49
N ILE A 120 13.05 4.20 16.19
CA ILE A 120 12.56 5.15 15.18
C ILE A 120 11.10 5.53 15.44
N TYR A 121 10.24 4.56 15.78
CA TYR A 121 8.84 4.82 16.16
C TYR A 121 8.73 5.64 17.45
N LYS A 122 9.51 5.30 18.48
CA LYS A 122 9.51 6.01 19.77
C LYS A 122 9.90 7.48 19.59
N PHE A 123 10.91 7.75 18.76
CA PHE A 123 11.34 9.10 18.43
C PHE A 123 10.18 9.93 17.87
N TYR A 124 9.43 9.42 16.88
CA TYR A 124 8.30 10.17 16.32
C TYR A 124 7.13 10.33 17.29
N ILE A 125 6.90 9.36 18.18
CA ILE A 125 5.90 9.49 19.26
C ILE A 125 6.26 10.64 20.20
N ASP A 126 7.52 10.75 20.56
CA ASP A 126 8.00 11.79 21.47
C ASP A 126 8.07 13.15 20.75
N HIS A 127 8.23 13.17 19.43
CA HIS A 127 8.41 14.37 18.61
C HIS A 127 7.44 14.42 17.42
N PRO A 128 6.12 14.58 17.65
CA PRO A 128 5.10 14.49 16.60
C PRO A 128 5.10 15.66 15.60
N ASN A 129 5.87 16.72 15.86
CA ASN A 129 5.88 17.96 15.08
C ASN A 129 7.17 18.11 14.23
N LEU A 130 7.69 17.01 13.69
CA LEU A 130 8.77 17.06 12.69
C LEU A 130 8.30 17.89 11.49
N ASP A 131 9.16 18.79 11.02
CA ASP A 131 8.93 19.47 9.75
C ASP A 131 8.95 18.48 8.56
N GLU A 132 8.51 18.92 7.38
CA GLU A 132 8.44 18.03 6.22
C GLU A 132 9.80 17.47 5.78
N TYR A 133 10.91 18.17 6.04
CA TYR A 133 12.24 17.72 5.67
C TYR A 133 12.67 16.55 6.56
N HIS A 134 12.62 16.74 7.88
CA HIS A 134 12.94 15.69 8.86
C HIS A 134 11.93 14.55 8.86
N TYR A 135 10.66 14.82 8.54
CA TYR A 135 9.66 13.76 8.36
C TYR A 135 10.02 12.82 7.21
N ARG A 136 10.59 13.34 6.11
CA ARG A 136 11.02 12.52 4.96
C ARG A 136 12.20 11.62 5.32
N ASP A 137 13.15 12.11 6.12
CA ASP A 137 14.27 11.29 6.59
C ASP A 137 13.81 10.22 7.60
N PHE A 138 12.88 10.58 8.50
CA PHE A 138 12.19 9.63 9.38
C PHE A 138 11.49 8.52 8.56
N GLU A 139 10.66 8.89 7.60
CA GLU A 139 9.92 7.94 6.75
C GLU A 139 10.87 7.07 5.93
N ALA A 140 11.93 7.62 5.34
CA ALA A 140 12.88 6.85 4.55
C ALA A 140 13.61 5.81 5.42
N SER A 141 14.08 6.20 6.60
CA SER A 141 14.79 5.30 7.53
C SER A 141 13.85 4.22 8.07
N LYS A 142 12.63 4.61 8.44
CA LYS A 142 11.56 3.69 8.87
C LYS A 142 11.24 2.66 7.78
N ASN A 143 10.92 3.12 6.56
CA ASN A 143 10.49 2.24 5.47
C ASN A 143 11.58 1.23 5.10
N GLY A 144 12.87 1.61 5.17
CA GLY A 144 13.99 0.69 4.94
C GLY A 144 13.99 -0.47 5.92
N ILE A 145 13.87 -0.20 7.23
CA ILE A 145 13.79 -1.26 8.25
C ILE A 145 12.51 -2.08 8.15
N GLU A 146 11.36 -1.43 7.92
CA GLU A 146 10.09 -2.12 7.73
C GLU A 146 10.13 -3.09 6.54
N HIS A 147 10.85 -2.74 5.47
CA HIS A 147 11.06 -3.60 4.31
C HIS A 147 11.88 -4.85 4.66
N ILE A 148 12.98 -4.70 5.39
CA ILE A 148 13.81 -5.82 5.83
C ILE A 148 13.00 -6.77 6.72
N ILE A 149 12.25 -6.23 7.68
CA ILE A 149 11.36 -7.01 8.54
C ILE A 149 10.28 -7.72 7.71
N TYR A 150 9.70 -7.04 6.72
CA TYR A 150 8.74 -7.65 5.80
C TYR A 150 9.35 -8.84 5.06
N GLN A 151 10.55 -8.70 4.49
CA GLN A 151 11.25 -9.79 3.79
C GLN A 151 11.55 -10.99 4.70
N ILE A 152 11.97 -10.73 5.95
CA ILE A 152 12.20 -11.78 6.94
C ILE A 152 10.89 -12.51 7.28
N THR A 153 9.84 -11.75 7.60
CA THR A 153 8.54 -12.32 8.01
C THR A 153 7.74 -12.92 6.86
N GLU A 154 8.10 -12.66 5.61
CA GLU A 154 7.47 -13.29 4.43
C GLU A 154 7.63 -14.82 4.42
N GLN A 155 8.68 -15.34 5.09
CA GLN A 155 8.90 -16.78 5.26
C GLN A 155 7.94 -17.42 6.28
N ASP A 156 7.32 -16.61 7.14
CA ASP A 156 6.38 -17.10 8.14
C ASP A 156 5.02 -17.43 7.51
N ASN A 157 4.26 -18.30 8.17
CA ASN A 157 2.91 -18.58 7.70
C ASN A 157 1.97 -17.38 7.93
N LEU A 158 0.86 -17.34 7.19
CA LEU A 158 -0.12 -16.25 7.23
C LEU A 158 -0.59 -15.88 8.67
N ALA A 159 -0.77 -16.87 9.54
CA ALA A 159 -1.22 -16.60 10.91
C ALA A 159 -0.15 -15.91 11.77
N GLN A 160 1.11 -16.31 11.61
CA GLN A 160 2.25 -15.67 12.28
C GLN A 160 2.43 -14.24 11.79
N ARG A 161 2.37 -14.01 10.46
CA ARG A 161 2.46 -12.66 9.86
C ARG A 161 1.35 -11.74 10.39
N ILE A 162 0.10 -12.21 10.41
CA ILE A 162 -1.02 -11.44 10.98
C ILE A 162 -0.76 -11.13 12.46
N SER A 163 -0.34 -12.11 13.26
CA SER A 163 -0.07 -11.91 14.69
C SER A 163 1.02 -10.86 14.94
N TYR A 164 2.10 -10.88 14.14
CA TYR A 164 3.18 -9.91 14.22
C TYR A 164 2.67 -8.49 13.95
N TYR A 165 2.00 -8.27 12.82
CA TYR A 165 1.53 -6.93 12.47
C TYR A 165 0.35 -6.45 13.34
N GLU A 166 -0.48 -7.36 13.88
CA GLU A 166 -1.49 -7.00 14.89
C GLU A 166 -0.84 -6.50 16.19
N GLN A 167 0.27 -7.11 16.62
CA GLN A 167 1.05 -6.64 17.77
C GLN A 167 1.65 -5.26 17.50
N MET A 168 2.31 -5.08 16.35
CA MET A 168 2.88 -3.78 15.96
C MET A 168 1.81 -2.69 15.88
N ALA A 169 0.66 -2.97 15.24
CA ALA A 169 -0.48 -2.07 15.14
C ALA A 169 -1.12 -1.73 16.50
N LYS A 170 -0.98 -2.60 17.50
CA LYS A 170 -1.49 -2.37 18.85
C LYS A 170 -0.54 -1.50 19.67
N GLN A 171 0.76 -1.74 19.55
CA GLN A 171 1.81 -1.00 20.27
C GLN A 171 2.02 0.39 19.67
N TYR A 172 1.96 0.50 18.34
CA TYR A 172 2.18 1.72 17.57
C TYR A 172 0.94 2.04 16.71
N PRO A 173 -0.18 2.48 17.32
CA PRO A 173 -1.46 2.62 16.62
C PRO A 173 -1.52 3.74 15.58
N HIS A 174 -0.55 4.67 15.62
CA HIS A 174 -0.41 5.78 14.67
C HIS A 174 0.49 5.44 13.49
N GLU A 175 1.18 4.29 13.50
CA GLU A 175 2.01 3.87 12.38
C GLU A 175 1.16 3.29 11.25
N ALA A 176 1.49 3.69 10.03
CA ALA A 176 0.73 3.33 8.83
C ALA A 176 1.09 1.93 8.33
N GLN A 177 2.36 1.54 8.40
CA GLN A 177 2.83 0.30 7.76
C GLN A 177 2.20 -0.97 8.33
N PRO A 178 2.04 -1.16 9.66
CA PRO A 178 1.35 -2.33 10.16
C PRO A 178 -0.08 -2.45 9.60
N GLN A 179 -0.77 -1.32 9.39
CA GLN A 179 -2.11 -1.30 8.80
C GLN A 179 -2.08 -1.63 7.30
N TYR A 180 -1.08 -1.13 6.58
CA TYR A 180 -0.86 -1.41 5.15
C TYR A 180 -0.62 -2.91 4.90
N VAL A 181 0.16 -3.57 5.76
CA VAL A 181 0.39 -5.02 5.63
C VAL A 181 -0.85 -5.80 6.08
N LEU A 182 -1.48 -5.43 7.21
CA LEU A 182 -2.68 -6.12 7.70
C LEU A 182 -3.82 -6.09 6.70
N MET A 183 -4.06 -4.99 5.97
CA MET A 183 -5.14 -4.97 4.98
C MET A 183 -4.90 -6.00 3.85
N GLN A 184 -3.64 -6.25 3.46
CA GLN A 184 -3.30 -7.25 2.44
C GLN A 184 -3.47 -8.67 2.99
N LEU A 185 -2.96 -8.93 4.19
CA LEU A 185 -3.09 -10.25 4.83
C LEU A 185 -4.56 -10.62 5.13
N TYR A 186 -5.37 -9.64 5.53
CA TYR A 186 -6.81 -9.87 5.72
C TYR A 186 -7.56 -10.03 4.40
N ASN A 187 -7.10 -9.41 3.31
CA ASN A 187 -7.62 -9.66 1.96
C ASN A 187 -7.34 -11.11 1.53
N GLU A 188 -6.13 -11.63 1.76
CA GLU A 188 -5.76 -13.04 1.49
C GLU A 188 -6.66 -14.02 2.28
N LYS A 189 -7.06 -13.65 3.50
CA LYS A 189 -7.97 -14.45 4.35
C LYS A 189 -9.46 -14.18 4.08
N SER A 190 -9.80 -13.30 3.14
CA SER A 190 -11.17 -12.83 2.92
C SER A 190 -11.86 -12.30 4.19
N ASN A 191 -11.09 -11.77 5.14
CA ASN A 191 -11.61 -11.13 6.35
C ASN A 191 -11.92 -9.66 6.07
N TYR A 192 -12.97 -9.42 5.31
CA TYR A 192 -13.30 -8.09 4.77
C TYR A 192 -13.55 -7.02 5.83
N LYS A 193 -14.06 -7.41 7.01
CA LYS A 193 -14.25 -6.49 8.14
C LYS A 193 -12.92 -6.00 8.71
N ALA A 194 -11.96 -6.90 8.91
CA ALA A 194 -10.65 -6.53 9.41
C ALA A 194 -9.83 -5.78 8.34
N MET A 195 -9.96 -6.20 7.09
CA MET A 195 -9.38 -5.52 5.92
C MET A 195 -9.84 -4.05 5.84
N ASN A 196 -11.15 -3.78 5.89
CA ASN A 196 -11.69 -2.42 5.84
C ASN A 196 -11.12 -1.56 6.98
N ARG A 197 -11.12 -2.09 8.21
CA ARG A 197 -10.59 -1.38 9.37
C ARG A 197 -9.10 -1.04 9.21
N ALA A 198 -8.29 -1.95 8.71
CA ALA A 198 -6.87 -1.71 8.47
C ALA A 198 -6.67 -0.67 7.36
N ALA A 199 -7.39 -0.80 6.23
CA ALA A 199 -7.35 0.14 5.11
C ALA A 199 -7.70 1.58 5.54
N GLN A 200 -8.76 1.77 6.33
CA GLN A 200 -9.12 3.10 6.83
C GLN A 200 -8.08 3.67 7.80
N LYS A 201 -7.49 2.82 8.66
CA LYS A 201 -6.41 3.26 9.56
C LYS A 201 -5.15 3.65 8.79
N TYR A 202 -4.78 2.91 7.74
CA TYR A 202 -3.67 3.27 6.88
C TYR A 202 -3.85 4.66 6.27
N LEU A 203 -5.00 4.93 5.63
CA LEU A 203 -5.29 6.24 5.04
C LEU A 203 -5.37 7.37 6.07
N LYS A 204 -5.77 7.06 7.31
CA LYS A 204 -5.79 8.04 8.41
C LYS A 204 -4.39 8.38 8.92
N ASN A 205 -3.52 7.38 8.99
CA ASN A 205 -2.22 7.47 9.64
C ASN A 205 -1.10 7.93 8.69
N LYS A 206 -1.21 7.66 7.38
CA LYS A 206 -0.20 8.08 6.39
C LYS A 206 -0.47 9.53 5.96
N PRO A 207 0.47 10.48 6.14
CA PRO A 207 0.25 11.86 5.73
C PRO A 207 0.06 12.03 4.23
N GLU A 208 -0.76 13.01 3.85
CA GLU A 208 -1.14 13.24 2.45
C GLU A 208 0.05 13.61 1.55
N PHE A 209 1.08 14.28 2.07
CA PHE A 209 2.29 14.65 1.32
C PHE A 209 3.28 13.49 1.14
N ILE A 210 3.01 12.33 1.76
CA ILE A 210 3.87 11.15 1.77
C ILE A 210 3.20 9.96 1.10
N ILE A 211 1.89 9.80 1.25
CA ILE A 211 1.17 8.67 0.65
C ILE A 211 1.30 8.70 -0.88
N ASP A 212 1.74 7.59 -1.44
CA ASP A 212 1.77 7.41 -2.88
C ASP A 212 0.33 7.36 -3.45
N ASN A 213 0.13 7.98 -4.61
CA ASN A 213 -1.20 8.07 -5.21
C ASN A 213 -1.76 6.69 -5.57
N PHE A 214 -0.93 5.80 -6.09
CA PHE A 214 -1.34 4.45 -6.47
C PHE A 214 -1.69 3.62 -5.24
N ASP A 215 -0.89 3.69 -4.17
CA ASP A 215 -1.20 3.02 -2.89
C ASP A 215 -2.52 3.51 -2.28
N LYS A 216 -2.78 4.81 -2.34
CA LYS A 216 -4.07 5.40 -1.91
C LYS A 216 -5.23 4.88 -2.76
N ALA A 217 -5.07 4.80 -4.08
CA ALA A 217 -6.09 4.28 -4.97
C ALA A 217 -6.36 2.78 -4.72
N LYS A 218 -5.31 1.97 -4.57
CA LYS A 218 -5.40 0.55 -4.25
C LYS A 218 -6.08 0.31 -2.91
N THR A 219 -5.83 1.16 -1.92
CA THR A 219 -6.50 1.08 -0.61
C THR A 219 -7.99 1.41 -0.72
N LEU A 220 -8.37 2.43 -1.51
CA LEU A 220 -9.78 2.73 -1.77
C LEU A 220 -10.48 1.57 -2.48
N TYR A 221 -9.80 0.90 -3.42
CA TYR A 221 -10.30 -0.34 -4.04
C TYR A 221 -10.61 -1.42 -2.99
N LEU A 222 -9.70 -1.68 -2.05
CA LEU A 222 -9.96 -2.65 -0.97
C LEU A 222 -11.13 -2.21 -0.08
N ILE A 223 -11.31 -0.91 0.16
CA ILE A 223 -12.46 -0.39 0.90
C ILE A 223 -13.77 -0.68 0.15
N ILE A 224 -13.89 -0.38 -1.15
CA ILE A 224 -15.15 -0.67 -1.87
C ILE A 224 -15.40 -2.18 -2.01
N LYS A 225 -14.35 -2.99 -2.21
CA LYS A 225 -14.42 -4.45 -2.20
C LYS A 225 -14.98 -4.95 -0.87
N SER A 226 -14.50 -4.42 0.25
CA SER A 226 -15.01 -4.82 1.57
C SER A 226 -16.48 -4.42 1.77
N HIS A 227 -16.88 -3.22 1.33
CA HIS A 227 -18.27 -2.79 1.44
C HIS A 227 -19.21 -3.74 0.69
N TYR A 228 -18.81 -4.21 -0.49
CA TYR A 228 -19.59 -5.19 -1.25
C TYR A 228 -19.77 -6.50 -0.45
N TYR A 229 -18.70 -7.12 0.02
CA TYR A 229 -18.79 -8.40 0.75
C TYR A 229 -19.42 -8.28 2.15
N LEU A 230 -19.41 -7.08 2.75
CA LEU A 230 -20.10 -6.80 4.02
C LEU A 230 -21.57 -6.39 3.81
N MET A 231 -22.05 -6.35 2.58
CA MET A 231 -23.40 -5.89 2.21
C MET A 231 -23.68 -4.43 2.59
N GLU A 232 -22.63 -3.60 2.68
CA GLU A 232 -22.68 -2.17 2.99
C GLU A 232 -22.83 -1.35 1.70
N PHE A 233 -23.80 -1.72 0.87
CA PHE A 233 -23.87 -1.30 -0.53
C PHE A 233 -24.01 0.22 -0.71
N SER A 234 -24.77 0.90 0.14
CA SER A 234 -24.94 2.36 0.05
C SER A 234 -23.62 3.11 0.34
N ALA A 235 -22.90 2.72 1.39
CA ALA A 235 -21.61 3.32 1.74
C ALA A 235 -20.53 3.04 0.68
N GLY A 236 -20.51 1.82 0.14
CA GLY A 236 -19.62 1.46 -0.97
C GLY A 236 -19.92 2.27 -2.23
N LYS A 237 -21.20 2.42 -2.60
CA LYS A 237 -21.63 3.24 -3.74
C LYS A 237 -21.17 4.70 -3.59
N GLU A 238 -21.40 5.31 -2.42
CA GLU A 238 -20.99 6.69 -2.16
C GLU A 238 -19.47 6.86 -2.30
N THR A 239 -18.70 5.91 -1.76
CA THR A 239 -17.23 5.90 -1.86
C THR A 239 -16.78 5.78 -3.31
N PHE A 240 -17.35 4.84 -4.08
CA PHE A 240 -17.05 4.67 -5.50
C PHE A 240 -17.32 5.95 -6.28
N GLN A 241 -18.54 6.51 -6.19
CA GLN A 241 -18.92 7.71 -6.94
C GLN A 241 -18.09 8.94 -6.58
N LYS A 242 -17.69 9.07 -5.32
CA LYS A 242 -16.86 10.19 -4.85
C LYS A 242 -15.45 10.17 -5.44
N HIS A 243 -14.87 8.98 -5.61
CA HIS A 243 -13.45 8.83 -5.91
C HIS A 243 -13.13 8.37 -7.34
N ASP A 244 -14.13 7.91 -8.11
CA ASP A 244 -13.95 7.27 -9.41
C ASP A 244 -13.09 8.07 -10.41
N ASN A 245 -13.40 9.36 -10.63
CA ASN A 245 -12.62 10.18 -11.57
C ASN A 245 -11.14 10.29 -11.17
N TRP A 246 -10.85 10.36 -9.86
CA TRP A 246 -9.49 10.43 -9.37
C TRP A 246 -8.80 9.07 -9.50
N VAL A 247 -9.46 7.97 -9.10
CA VAL A 247 -8.92 6.62 -9.25
C VAL A 247 -8.60 6.31 -10.71
N GLN A 248 -9.47 6.69 -11.65
CA GLN A 248 -9.25 6.54 -13.08
C GLN A 248 -7.99 7.26 -13.57
N SER A 249 -7.65 8.42 -12.98
CA SER A 249 -6.45 9.18 -13.37
C SER A 249 -5.14 8.61 -12.83
N ILE A 250 -5.22 7.65 -11.90
CA ILE A 250 -4.06 7.07 -11.20
C ILE A 250 -3.83 5.62 -11.60
N MET A 251 -4.89 4.81 -11.69
CA MET A 251 -4.77 3.37 -11.94
C MET A 251 -4.54 3.05 -13.42
N GLU A 252 -3.64 2.11 -13.67
CA GLU A 252 -3.51 1.47 -14.97
C GLU A 252 -4.78 0.67 -15.32
N PRO A 253 -5.05 0.40 -16.61
CA PRO A 253 -6.27 -0.29 -17.04
C PRO A 253 -6.54 -1.61 -16.30
N ASN A 254 -5.50 -2.42 -16.03
CA ASN A 254 -5.62 -3.69 -15.32
C ASN A 254 -6.15 -3.53 -13.88
N ASP A 255 -5.79 -2.45 -13.20
CA ASP A 255 -6.23 -2.18 -11.83
C ASP A 255 -7.58 -1.46 -11.82
N TYR A 256 -7.80 -0.55 -12.78
CA TYR A 256 -9.03 0.23 -12.87
C TYR A 256 -10.25 -0.64 -13.17
N VAL A 257 -10.11 -1.74 -13.93
CA VAL A 257 -11.24 -2.66 -14.15
C VAL A 257 -11.71 -3.35 -12.88
N LEU A 258 -10.82 -3.60 -11.91
CA LEU A 258 -11.20 -4.14 -10.60
C LEU A 258 -12.00 -3.12 -9.78
N TRP A 259 -11.58 -1.85 -9.83
CA TRP A 259 -12.34 -0.74 -9.24
C TRP A 259 -13.73 -0.60 -9.86
N LEU A 260 -13.82 -0.64 -11.20
CA LEU A 260 -15.08 -0.59 -11.93
C LEU A 260 -15.99 -1.76 -11.60
N LYS A 261 -15.46 -2.99 -11.56
CA LYS A 261 -16.23 -4.20 -11.23
C LYS A 261 -16.99 -4.05 -9.92
N PHE A 262 -16.29 -3.77 -8.82
CA PHE A 262 -16.94 -3.60 -7.52
C PHE A 262 -17.85 -2.36 -7.49
N GLY A 263 -17.47 -1.29 -8.19
CA GLY A 263 -18.35 -0.12 -8.36
C GLY A 263 -19.69 -0.47 -9.02
N ILE A 264 -19.65 -1.25 -10.10
CA ILE A 264 -20.83 -1.74 -10.83
C ILE A 264 -21.68 -2.65 -9.94
N GLU A 265 -21.05 -3.59 -9.24
CA GLU A 265 -21.74 -4.49 -8.31
C GLU A 265 -22.46 -3.72 -7.19
N LEU A 266 -21.79 -2.73 -6.60
CA LEU A 266 -22.38 -1.83 -5.59
C LEU A 266 -23.55 -1.01 -6.14
N LEU A 267 -23.44 -0.50 -7.36
CA LEU A 267 -24.52 0.24 -8.03
C LEU A 267 -25.71 -0.65 -8.36
N ALA A 268 -25.46 -1.88 -8.82
CA ALA A 268 -26.49 -2.87 -9.11
C ALA A 268 -27.29 -3.24 -7.86
N GLU A 269 -26.61 -3.41 -6.73
CA GLU A 269 -27.28 -3.66 -5.44
C GLU A 269 -28.14 -2.48 -4.97
N ASN A 270 -27.78 -1.25 -5.34
CA ASN A 270 -28.60 -0.07 -5.10
C ASN A 270 -29.69 0.18 -6.16
N GLY A 271 -29.85 -0.67 -7.18
CA GLY A 271 -30.85 -0.48 -8.23
C GLY A 271 -30.56 0.66 -9.21
N ALA A 272 -29.31 1.15 -9.26
CA ALA A 272 -28.90 2.31 -10.05
C ALA A 272 -28.63 1.96 -11.52
N ILE A 273 -29.67 1.54 -12.26
CA ILE A 273 -29.54 0.97 -13.61
C ILE A 273 -28.83 1.90 -14.61
N ASN A 274 -29.09 3.21 -14.56
CA ASN A 274 -28.48 4.15 -15.50
C ASN A 274 -26.97 4.26 -15.29
N GLU A 275 -26.54 4.25 -14.04
CA GLU A 275 -25.14 4.27 -13.63
C GLU A 275 -24.47 2.94 -13.94
N VAL A 276 -25.13 1.80 -13.71
CA VAL A 276 -24.63 0.49 -14.14
C VAL A 276 -24.41 0.47 -15.65
N ASP A 277 -25.40 0.85 -16.46
CA ASP A 277 -25.27 0.89 -17.92
C ASP A 277 -24.15 1.84 -18.38
N LYS A 278 -23.88 2.94 -17.65
CA LYS A 278 -22.74 3.84 -17.91
C LYS A 278 -21.41 3.11 -17.67
N TYR A 279 -21.24 2.52 -16.49
CA TYR A 279 -19.96 1.93 -16.09
C TYR A 279 -19.65 0.60 -16.79
N VAL A 280 -20.67 -0.20 -17.12
CA VAL A 280 -20.52 -1.39 -17.97
C VAL A 280 -19.95 -1.02 -19.33
N LYS A 281 -20.38 0.10 -19.94
CA LYS A 281 -19.81 0.58 -21.21
C LYS A 281 -18.34 0.97 -21.08
N VAL A 282 -17.96 1.60 -19.96
CA VAL A 282 -16.55 1.96 -19.70
C VAL A 282 -15.71 0.70 -19.54
N PHE A 283 -16.16 -0.25 -18.71
CA PHE A 283 -15.50 -1.54 -18.48
C PHE A 283 -15.30 -2.31 -19.79
N ASN A 284 -16.36 -2.50 -20.57
CA ASN A 284 -16.28 -3.19 -21.85
C ASN A 284 -15.42 -2.44 -22.88
N GLY A 285 -15.38 -1.11 -22.81
CA GLY A 285 -14.51 -0.29 -23.65
C GLY A 285 -13.02 -0.55 -23.38
N ILE A 286 -12.64 -0.72 -22.11
CA ILE A 286 -11.27 -1.09 -21.72
C ILE A 286 -10.94 -2.49 -22.24
N TYR A 287 -11.81 -3.48 -22.00
CA TYR A 287 -11.61 -4.85 -22.51
C TYR A 287 -11.42 -4.88 -24.03
N ALA A 288 -12.26 -4.15 -24.78
CA ALA A 288 -12.14 -4.08 -26.23
C ALA A 288 -10.86 -3.36 -26.69
N GLN A 289 -10.44 -2.30 -26.00
CA GLN A 289 -9.20 -1.58 -26.33
C GLN A 289 -7.95 -2.43 -26.15
N HIS A 290 -7.96 -3.31 -25.15
CA HIS A 290 -6.82 -4.16 -24.80
C HIS A 290 -6.92 -5.61 -25.34
N ASP A 291 -7.96 -5.92 -26.11
CA ASP A 291 -8.23 -7.27 -26.66
C ASP A 291 -8.30 -8.36 -25.57
N TRP A 292 -8.91 -8.01 -24.43
CA TRP A 292 -9.12 -8.95 -23.32
C TRP A 292 -10.36 -9.81 -23.56
N GLY A 293 -10.22 -11.11 -23.28
CA GLY A 293 -11.27 -12.10 -23.44
C GLY A 293 -12.29 -12.13 -22.29
N TYR A 294 -13.17 -13.12 -22.34
CA TYR A 294 -14.06 -13.43 -21.23
C TYR A 294 -13.26 -14.03 -20.06
N ASP A 295 -13.49 -13.53 -18.85
CA ASP A 295 -12.90 -13.95 -17.59
C ASP A 295 -13.90 -13.77 -16.43
N ASP A 296 -13.47 -14.09 -15.22
CA ASP A 296 -14.27 -13.96 -13.99
C ASP A 296 -14.77 -12.53 -13.75
N ASP A 297 -14.00 -11.51 -14.15
CA ASP A 297 -14.36 -10.11 -13.95
C ASP A 297 -15.47 -9.68 -14.91
N VAL A 298 -15.39 -10.08 -16.19
CA VAL A 298 -16.47 -9.90 -17.17
C VAL A 298 -17.73 -10.61 -16.73
N GLU A 299 -17.61 -11.82 -16.21
CA GLU A 299 -18.74 -12.58 -15.69
C GLU A 299 -19.43 -11.84 -14.54
N SER A 300 -18.68 -11.39 -13.55
CA SER A 300 -19.16 -10.59 -12.40
C SER A 300 -19.94 -9.35 -12.87
N VAL A 301 -19.38 -8.60 -13.83
CA VAL A 301 -20.02 -7.40 -14.39
C VAL A 301 -21.32 -7.73 -15.13
N LYS A 302 -21.34 -8.82 -15.92
CA LYS A 302 -22.56 -9.26 -16.62
C LYS A 302 -23.65 -9.70 -15.64
N LEU A 303 -23.29 -10.41 -14.58
CA LEU A 303 -24.24 -10.82 -13.54
C LEU A 303 -24.79 -9.60 -12.77
N ALA A 304 -23.97 -8.60 -12.48
CA ALA A 304 -24.42 -7.34 -11.89
C ALA A 304 -25.38 -6.56 -12.80
N GLU A 305 -25.09 -6.50 -14.12
CA GLU A 305 -25.99 -5.91 -15.11
C GLU A 305 -27.32 -6.68 -15.20
N ALA A 306 -27.27 -8.02 -15.20
CA ALA A 306 -28.46 -8.85 -15.19
C ALA A 306 -29.30 -8.60 -13.92
N HIS A 307 -28.64 -8.53 -12.76
CA HIS A 307 -29.26 -8.31 -11.46
C HIS A 307 -29.99 -6.97 -11.37
N VAL A 308 -29.37 -5.87 -11.80
CA VAL A 308 -30.02 -4.56 -11.78
C VAL A 308 -31.21 -4.50 -12.73
N ASN A 309 -31.11 -5.15 -13.90
CA ASN A 309 -32.23 -5.27 -14.84
C ASN A 309 -33.38 -6.08 -14.25
N TYR A 310 -33.08 -7.14 -13.51
CA TYR A 310 -34.09 -7.93 -12.80
C TYR A 310 -34.80 -7.08 -11.74
N LYS A 311 -34.05 -6.39 -10.88
CA LYS A 311 -34.60 -5.53 -9.80
C LYS A 311 -35.45 -4.38 -10.30
N THR A 312 -35.12 -3.83 -11.46
CA THR A 312 -35.86 -2.72 -12.09
C THR A 312 -36.98 -3.19 -13.02
N GLY A 313 -37.22 -4.50 -13.12
CA GLY A 313 -38.35 -5.08 -13.88
C GLY A 313 -38.08 -5.30 -15.37
N ASN A 314 -36.86 -5.09 -15.86
CA ASN A 314 -36.45 -5.42 -17.22
C ASN A 314 -36.10 -6.91 -17.35
N LEU A 315 -37.10 -7.78 -17.13
CA LEU A 315 -36.92 -9.22 -17.06
C LEU A 315 -36.35 -9.82 -18.35
N LYS A 316 -36.68 -9.26 -19.52
CA LYS A 316 -36.17 -9.77 -20.79
C LYS A 316 -34.65 -9.59 -20.91
N LYS A 317 -34.13 -8.39 -20.61
CA LYS A 317 -32.68 -8.13 -20.63
C LYS A 317 -31.97 -8.93 -19.54
N ALA A 318 -32.55 -8.98 -18.34
CA ALA A 318 -32.00 -9.75 -17.22
C ALA A 318 -31.78 -11.23 -17.57
N HIS A 319 -32.81 -11.91 -18.09
CA HIS A 319 -32.72 -13.32 -18.47
C HIS A 319 -31.79 -13.53 -19.68
N SER A 320 -31.76 -12.61 -20.65
CA SER A 320 -30.83 -12.70 -21.79
C SER A 320 -29.36 -12.68 -21.36
N LEU A 321 -29.01 -11.79 -20.42
CA LEU A 321 -27.66 -11.70 -19.89
C LEU A 321 -27.30 -12.93 -19.04
N LEU A 322 -28.26 -13.42 -18.25
CA LEU A 322 -28.09 -14.63 -17.45
C LEU A 322 -27.88 -15.87 -18.33
N ASP A 323 -28.67 -16.03 -19.40
CA ASP A 323 -28.53 -17.15 -20.34
C ASP A 323 -27.17 -17.14 -21.05
N GLU A 324 -26.60 -15.95 -21.32
CA GLU A 324 -25.26 -15.82 -21.87
C GLU A 324 -24.21 -16.34 -20.90
N VAL A 325 -24.28 -15.96 -19.61
CA VAL A 325 -23.38 -16.48 -18.57
C VAL A 325 -23.53 -17.99 -18.39
N LEU A 326 -24.76 -18.51 -18.33
CA LEU A 326 -25.05 -19.94 -18.20
C LEU A 326 -24.60 -20.78 -19.41
N SER A 327 -24.23 -20.15 -20.53
CA SER A 327 -23.72 -20.85 -21.72
C SER A 327 -22.26 -21.32 -21.55
N TYR A 328 -21.52 -20.74 -20.60
CA TYR A 328 -20.18 -21.17 -20.23
C TYR A 328 -20.25 -22.38 -19.29
N SER A 329 -19.36 -23.36 -19.46
CA SER A 329 -19.41 -24.61 -18.68
C SER A 329 -18.95 -24.46 -17.23
N ASP A 330 -18.17 -23.42 -16.96
CA ASP A 330 -17.48 -23.09 -15.72
C ASP A 330 -18.01 -21.79 -15.08
N HIS A 331 -19.23 -21.39 -15.44
CA HIS A 331 -19.87 -20.20 -14.89
C HIS A 331 -19.98 -20.22 -13.36
N SER A 332 -20.04 -19.02 -12.79
CA SER A 332 -20.24 -18.73 -11.39
C SER A 332 -21.50 -19.39 -10.83
N PRO A 333 -21.43 -20.02 -9.64
CA PRO A 333 -22.60 -20.55 -8.93
C PRO A 333 -23.72 -19.52 -8.69
N LEU A 334 -23.40 -18.21 -8.72
CA LEU A 334 -24.39 -17.15 -8.60
C LEU A 334 -25.37 -17.14 -9.79
N ALA A 335 -24.92 -17.51 -10.99
CA ALA A 335 -25.79 -17.62 -12.16
C ALA A 335 -26.84 -18.73 -11.96
N ASP A 336 -26.44 -19.86 -11.38
CA ASP A 336 -27.35 -20.96 -11.02
C ASP A 336 -28.38 -20.52 -9.97
N GLU A 337 -27.95 -19.76 -8.96
CA GLU A 337 -28.86 -19.18 -7.96
C GLU A 337 -29.90 -18.27 -8.63
N TYR A 338 -29.46 -17.38 -9.52
CA TYR A 338 -30.36 -16.48 -10.26
C TYR A 338 -31.35 -17.28 -11.12
N LYS A 339 -30.89 -18.30 -11.85
CA LYS A 339 -31.73 -19.18 -12.66
C LYS A 339 -32.83 -19.85 -11.84
N CYS A 340 -32.51 -20.27 -10.62
CA CYS A 340 -33.45 -20.95 -9.74
C CYS A 340 -34.43 -20.00 -9.05
N THR A 341 -34.00 -18.79 -8.71
CA THR A 341 -34.76 -17.85 -7.86
C THR A 341 -35.53 -16.79 -8.63
N TRP A 342 -35.11 -16.45 -9.86
CA TRP A 342 -35.71 -15.36 -10.62
C TRP A 342 -37.05 -15.74 -11.25
N LYS A 343 -37.99 -14.81 -11.20
CA LYS A 343 -39.27 -14.94 -11.91
C LYS A 343 -39.02 -14.91 -13.42
N LYS A 344 -39.65 -15.84 -14.14
CA LYS A 344 -39.62 -15.87 -15.61
C LYS A 344 -40.35 -14.66 -16.20
N PRO A 345 -39.94 -14.16 -17.38
CA PRO A 345 -40.69 -13.15 -18.10
C PRO A 345 -42.12 -13.66 -18.36
N GLY A 346 -43.13 -12.91 -17.93
CA GLY A 346 -44.52 -13.27 -18.23
C GLY A 346 -44.79 -13.19 -19.74
N PHE A 347 -45.59 -14.11 -20.27
CA PHE A 347 -45.97 -14.20 -21.70
C PHE A 347 -46.59 -12.89 -22.26
N PHE A 348 -47.06 -11.99 -21.40
CA PHE A 348 -47.69 -10.70 -21.78
C PHE A 348 -46.82 -9.47 -21.49
N SER A 349 -45.56 -9.62 -21.04
CA SER A 349 -44.66 -8.49 -20.74
C SER A 349 -44.25 -7.65 -21.97
N GLY A 350 -44.61 -8.09 -23.18
CA GLY A 350 -44.43 -7.35 -24.43
C GLY A 350 -45.59 -6.43 -24.84
N PHE A 351 -46.72 -6.45 -24.14
CA PHE A 351 -47.85 -5.56 -24.45
C PHE A 351 -47.83 -4.34 -23.52
N LYS A 352 -47.27 -3.23 -24.00
CA LYS A 352 -47.66 -1.91 -23.51
C LYS A 352 -49.10 -1.67 -24.01
N PHE A 353 -50.06 -1.60 -23.09
CA PHE A 353 -51.37 -0.99 -23.37
C PHE A 353 -51.27 0.52 -23.21
#